data_AF-W9GSH2-F1
#
_entry.id   AF-W9GSH2-F1
#
_cell.length_a   1.000
_cell.length_b   1.000
_cell.length_c   1.000
_cell.angle_alpha   90.00
_cell.angle_beta   90.00
_cell.angle_gamma   90.00
#
_symmetry.space_group_name_H-M   'P 1'
#
loop_
_entity.id
_entity.type
_entity.pdbx_description
1 polymer ?
#
loop_
_entity_poly.entity_id
_entity_poly.type
_entity_poly.pdbx_seq_one_letter_code
_entity_poly.pdbx_strand_id
1 'polypeptide(L)'
;MENSRRTEWKQESMWTFAAALILIGGVFAVATVLDQAGVGAKEPVRAAIIHDRSFEAALLRFDQEMARTRPEMFGRFTDGDVRIQSCLGFLTATVRPDRLRFFTDSPNARHYADCLPLRAAHLGKNPRDFIGPEGALGRIVQDRLDPSKLAEILPSWIKPMRRLRDAGVESIDVGRHGVTLRHGGQTATIDVVASADIAGRGLEDLVVRVTGAGAARYAILSQDAAGALVPMAPETVIVRAGLGNPSE
;
A
#
# COMPACT_ATOMS: atom_id res chain seq x y z
N MET A 1 -7.02 -50.04 49.67
CA MET A 1 -7.43 -48.68 49.24
C MET A 1 -6.39 -48.06 48.29
N GLU A 2 -5.92 -48.80 47.29
CA GLU A 2 -4.78 -48.38 46.45
C GLU A 2 -5.13 -48.24 44.96
N ASN A 3 -6.22 -48.87 44.52
CA ASN A 3 -6.68 -48.77 43.13
C ASN A 3 -7.42 -47.45 42.79
N SER A 4 -7.89 -46.68 43.77
CA SER A 4 -8.67 -45.45 43.51
C SER A 4 -7.80 -44.24 43.16
N ARG A 5 -6.55 -44.18 43.62
CA ARG A 5 -5.63 -43.06 43.30
C ARG A 5 -5.03 -43.17 41.90
N ARG A 6 -5.04 -44.37 41.30
CA ARG A 6 -4.42 -44.63 40.00
C ARG A 6 -5.27 -44.18 38.81
N THR A 7 -6.59 -44.08 38.99
CA THR A 7 -7.52 -43.60 37.97
C THR A 7 -7.58 -42.08 37.90
N GLU A 8 -7.43 -41.40 39.05
CA GLU A 8 -7.44 -39.92 39.13
C GLU A 8 -6.24 -39.30 38.39
N TRP A 9 -5.04 -39.88 38.57
CA TRP A 9 -3.81 -39.37 37.93
C TRP A 9 -3.81 -39.51 36.41
N LYS A 10 -4.51 -40.52 35.86
CA LYS A 10 -4.67 -40.67 34.40
C LYS A 10 -5.63 -39.64 33.81
N GLN A 11 -6.62 -39.21 34.59
CA GLN A 11 -7.65 -38.30 34.11
C GLN A 11 -7.14 -36.86 34.03
N GLU A 12 -6.35 -36.40 35.00
CA GLU A 12 -5.70 -35.07 34.96
C GLU A 12 -4.65 -34.93 33.84
N SER A 13 -3.89 -36.00 33.58
CA SER A 13 -2.90 -36.04 32.49
C SER A 13 -3.57 -35.99 31.11
N MET A 14 -4.72 -36.61 30.93
CA MET A 14 -5.44 -36.60 29.64
C MET A 14 -6.00 -35.22 29.29
N TRP A 15 -6.49 -34.46 30.27
CA TRP A 15 -7.01 -33.10 30.06
C TRP A 15 -5.92 -32.09 29.71
N THR A 16 -4.73 -32.22 30.32
CA THR A 16 -3.58 -31.36 30.00
C THR A 16 -3.02 -31.64 28.61
N PHE A 17 -2.96 -32.91 28.17
CA PHE A 17 -2.58 -33.25 26.79
C PHE A 17 -3.60 -32.76 25.75
N ALA A 18 -4.90 -32.84 26.05
CA ALA A 18 -5.94 -32.35 25.15
C ALA A 18 -5.88 -30.82 25.00
N ALA A 19 -5.67 -30.08 26.10
CA ALA A 19 -5.52 -28.62 26.06
C ALA A 19 -4.26 -28.18 25.27
N ALA A 20 -3.14 -28.91 25.42
CA ALA A 20 -1.92 -28.65 24.67
C ALA A 20 -2.09 -28.91 23.16
N LEU A 21 -2.81 -29.97 22.78
CA LEU A 21 -3.11 -30.28 21.37
C LEU A 21 -4.05 -29.23 20.73
N ILE A 22 -5.02 -28.71 21.49
CA ILE A 22 -5.90 -27.62 21.02
C ILE A 22 -5.11 -26.32 20.83
N LEU A 23 -4.17 -26.02 21.72
CA LEU A 23 -3.27 -24.86 21.58
C LEU A 23 -2.34 -24.99 20.37
N ILE A 24 -1.70 -26.15 20.17
CA ILE A 24 -0.82 -26.39 19.02
C ILE A 24 -1.62 -26.39 17.72
N GLY A 25 -2.80 -27.02 17.69
CA GLY A 25 -3.70 -27.03 16.54
C GLY A 25 -4.25 -25.63 16.21
N GLY A 26 -4.58 -24.82 17.22
CA GLY A 26 -5.00 -23.44 17.05
C GLY A 26 -3.90 -22.54 16.51
N VAL A 27 -2.66 -22.69 17.01
CA VAL A 27 -1.50 -21.96 16.48
C VAL A 27 -1.20 -22.37 15.04
N PHE A 28 -1.30 -23.67 14.71
CA PHE A 28 -1.15 -24.14 13.33
C PHE A 28 -2.25 -23.60 12.42
N ALA A 29 -3.51 -23.59 12.86
CA ALA A 29 -4.62 -23.05 12.08
C ALA A 29 -4.43 -21.56 11.76
N VAL A 30 -4.02 -20.75 12.75
CA VAL A 30 -3.71 -19.32 12.54
C VAL A 30 -2.52 -19.14 11.61
N ALA A 31 -1.46 -19.93 11.76
CA ALA A 31 -0.30 -19.89 10.88
C ALA A 31 -0.69 -20.26 9.43
N THR A 32 -1.51 -21.28 9.22
CA THR A 32 -1.97 -21.69 7.88
C THR A 32 -2.92 -20.67 7.24
N VAL A 33 -3.76 -19.98 8.02
CA VAL A 33 -4.61 -18.90 7.50
C VAL A 33 -3.77 -17.69 7.10
N LEU A 34 -2.71 -17.37 7.85
CA LEU A 34 -1.75 -16.30 7.48
C LEU A 34 -0.93 -16.67 6.23
N ASP A 35 -0.55 -17.95 6.09
CA ASP A 35 0.21 -18.44 4.93
C ASP A 35 -0.67 -18.51 3.66
N GLN A 36 -1.93 -18.97 3.79
CA GLN A 36 -2.92 -18.95 2.69
C GLN A 36 -3.41 -17.54 2.33
N ALA A 37 -3.33 -16.57 3.24
CA ALA A 37 -3.58 -15.16 2.97
C ALA A 37 -2.40 -14.44 2.29
N GLY A 38 -1.33 -15.14 1.91
CA GLY A 38 -0.16 -14.53 1.27
C GLY A 38 0.64 -13.60 2.20
N VAL A 39 0.45 -13.75 3.53
CA VAL A 39 1.19 -13.02 4.58
C VAL A 39 2.40 -13.84 5.07
N GLY A 40 2.64 -15.02 4.48
CA GLY A 40 3.88 -15.76 4.63
C GLY A 40 5.06 -14.96 4.11
N ALA A 41 5.99 -14.62 5.02
CA ALA A 41 7.23 -13.91 4.77
C ALA A 41 8.15 -14.71 3.82
N LYS A 42 7.87 -14.69 2.52
CA LYS A 42 8.93 -14.81 1.52
C LYS A 42 9.87 -13.64 1.77
N GLU A 43 11.16 -13.93 1.96
CA GLU A 43 12.20 -12.91 2.06
C GLU A 43 11.89 -11.79 1.05
N PRO A 44 11.80 -10.52 1.49
CA PRO A 44 11.50 -9.45 0.58
C PRO A 44 12.62 -9.45 -0.45
N VAL A 45 12.27 -9.73 -1.71
CA VAL A 45 13.17 -9.46 -2.82
C VAL A 45 13.28 -7.93 -2.82
N ARG A 46 14.22 -7.38 -2.06
CA ARG A 46 14.47 -5.93 -1.98
C ARG A 46 14.88 -5.48 -3.36
N ALA A 47 13.91 -4.95 -4.09
CA ALA A 47 14.07 -4.78 -5.52
C ALA A 47 13.47 -3.44 -5.99
N ALA A 48 12.56 -2.83 -5.21
CA ALA A 48 12.23 -1.42 -5.39
C ALA A 48 13.44 -0.52 -5.09
N ILE A 49 13.67 0.47 -5.96
CA ILE A 49 14.63 1.55 -5.74
C ILE A 49 13.91 2.66 -4.97
N ILE A 50 14.44 3.05 -3.81
CA ILE A 50 13.80 4.02 -2.93
C ILE A 50 14.52 5.37 -3.01
N HIS A 51 13.77 6.43 -3.31
CA HIS A 51 14.31 7.78 -3.54
C HIS A 51 14.03 8.74 -2.37
N ASP A 52 13.15 8.34 -1.44
CA ASP A 52 12.77 9.12 -0.26
C ASP A 52 13.18 8.42 1.05
N ARG A 53 13.95 9.13 1.90
CA ARG A 53 14.47 8.57 3.15
C ARG A 53 13.39 8.18 4.15
N SER A 54 12.29 8.92 4.21
CA SER A 54 11.21 8.60 5.16
C SER A 54 10.47 7.34 4.73
N PHE A 55 10.28 7.16 3.42
CA PHE A 55 9.70 5.96 2.83
C PHE A 55 10.64 4.75 2.99
N GLU A 56 11.95 4.95 2.82
CA GLU A 56 12.97 3.93 3.09
C GLU A 56 12.93 3.46 4.54
N ALA A 57 12.90 4.39 5.49
CA ALA A 57 12.81 4.07 6.92
C ALA A 57 11.54 3.28 7.26
N ALA A 58 10.40 3.62 6.62
CA ALA A 58 9.15 2.89 6.78
C ALA A 58 9.24 1.45 6.22
N LEU A 59 9.86 1.26 5.05
CA LEU A 59 10.07 -0.07 4.46
C LEU A 59 11.06 -0.93 5.26
N LEU A 60 12.10 -0.34 5.85
CA LEU A 60 13.02 -1.05 6.75
C LEU A 60 12.33 -1.55 8.02
N ARG A 61 11.22 -0.91 8.42
CA ARG A 61 10.40 -1.27 9.57
C ARG A 61 9.01 -1.76 9.13
N PHE A 62 8.93 -2.38 7.96
CA PHE A 62 7.67 -2.69 7.30
C PHE A 62 6.64 -3.37 8.22
N ASP A 63 7.03 -4.44 8.91
CA ASP A 63 6.11 -5.16 9.81
C ASP A 63 5.60 -4.28 10.96
N GLN A 64 6.46 -3.42 11.49
CA GLN A 64 6.09 -2.47 12.54
C GLN A 64 5.14 -1.40 11.99
N GLU A 65 5.40 -0.85 10.82
CA GLU A 65 4.52 0.14 10.18
C GLU A 65 3.17 -0.47 9.77
N MET A 66 3.14 -1.75 9.36
CA MET A 66 1.92 -2.48 9.04
C MET A 66 1.04 -2.73 10.27
N ALA A 67 1.66 -3.01 11.43
CA ALA A 67 0.98 -3.27 12.70
C ALA A 67 0.70 -2.01 13.53
N ARG A 68 1.33 -0.88 13.20
CA ARG A 68 1.23 0.38 13.97
C ARG A 68 -0.23 0.83 14.11
N THR A 69 -0.62 1.16 15.35
CA THR A 69 -1.94 1.69 15.66
C THR A 69 -2.18 3.04 14.97
N ARG A 70 -3.33 3.17 14.33
CA ARG A 70 -3.81 4.35 13.60
C ARG A 70 -5.23 4.70 14.06
N PRO A 71 -5.74 5.92 13.80
CA PRO A 71 -7.12 6.27 14.15
C PRO A 71 -8.12 5.27 13.60
N GLU A 72 -9.02 4.80 14.45
CA GLU A 72 -9.97 3.75 14.08
C GLU A 72 -10.87 4.19 12.92
N MET A 73 -11.14 3.25 12.01
CA MET A 73 -12.25 3.33 11.07
C MET A 73 -13.22 2.20 11.32
N PHE A 74 -14.51 2.51 11.26
CA PHE A 74 -15.58 1.56 11.49
C PHE A 74 -16.60 1.63 10.35
N GLY A 75 -17.01 0.48 9.83
CA GLY A 75 -18.06 0.37 8.82
C GLY A 75 -18.95 -0.83 9.09
N ARG A 76 -20.24 -0.71 8.75
CA ARG A 76 -21.21 -1.80 8.82
C ARG A 76 -21.49 -2.32 7.42
N PHE A 77 -21.25 -3.60 7.18
CA PHE A 77 -21.43 -4.25 5.88
C PHE A 77 -22.39 -5.43 6.01
N THR A 78 -22.85 -5.96 4.88
CA THR A 78 -23.82 -7.07 4.84
C THR A 78 -23.31 -8.35 5.49
N ASP A 79 -21.99 -8.55 5.53
CA ASP A 79 -21.33 -9.69 6.15
C ASP A 79 -20.73 -9.36 7.54
N GLY A 80 -21.06 -8.21 8.10
CA GLY A 80 -20.71 -7.84 9.46
C GLY A 80 -20.02 -6.48 9.61
N ASP A 81 -19.77 -6.16 10.87
CA ASP A 81 -19.09 -4.93 11.27
C ASP A 81 -17.56 -5.09 11.11
N VAL A 82 -16.92 -4.09 10.53
CA VAL A 82 -15.47 -4.08 10.27
C VAL A 82 -14.83 -2.92 11.02
N ARG A 83 -13.78 -3.21 11.78
CA ARG A 83 -12.92 -2.24 12.47
C ARG A 83 -11.50 -2.30 11.94
N ILE A 84 -10.94 -1.13 11.64
CA ILE A 84 -9.57 -0.98 11.13
C ILE A 84 -8.81 -0.04 12.06
N GLN A 85 -7.66 -0.49 12.54
CA GLN A 85 -6.77 0.31 13.40
C GLN A 85 -5.29 0.19 13.00
N SER A 86 -4.97 -0.43 11.86
CA SER A 86 -3.61 -0.64 11.38
C SER A 86 -3.59 -0.75 9.86
N CYS A 87 -2.43 -0.56 9.24
CA CYS A 87 -2.30 -0.72 7.79
C CYS A 87 -2.63 -2.15 7.35
N LEU A 88 -2.22 -3.16 8.13
CA LEU A 88 -2.59 -4.55 7.85
C LEU A 88 -4.11 -4.73 7.85
N GLY A 89 -4.80 -4.21 8.87
CA GLY A 89 -6.27 -4.26 8.93
C GLY A 89 -6.93 -3.53 7.76
N PHE A 90 -6.37 -2.38 7.35
CA PHE A 90 -6.86 -1.63 6.19
C PHE A 90 -6.72 -2.42 4.91
N LEU A 91 -5.53 -2.95 4.63
CA LEU A 91 -5.25 -3.72 3.43
C LEU A 91 -6.13 -4.98 3.36
N THR A 92 -6.31 -5.70 4.46
CA THR A 92 -7.19 -6.87 4.53
C THR A 92 -8.67 -6.50 4.31
N ALA A 93 -9.14 -5.41 4.90
CA ALA A 93 -10.54 -4.98 4.75
C ALA A 93 -10.84 -4.49 3.33
N THR A 94 -9.88 -3.82 2.69
CA THR A 94 -10.05 -3.15 1.39
C THR A 94 -9.82 -4.05 0.18
N VAL A 95 -9.52 -5.34 0.39
CA VAL A 95 -9.57 -6.36 -0.69
C VAL A 95 -10.96 -6.39 -1.36
N ARG A 96 -12.02 -6.07 -0.61
CA ARG A 96 -13.38 -5.99 -1.14
C ARG A 96 -13.67 -4.58 -1.69
N PRO A 97 -14.14 -4.44 -2.95
CA PRO A 97 -14.35 -3.13 -3.58
C PRO A 97 -15.33 -2.20 -2.84
N ASP A 98 -16.39 -2.75 -2.26
CA ASP A 98 -17.37 -1.98 -1.49
C ASP A 98 -16.75 -1.37 -0.22
N ARG A 99 -15.88 -2.13 0.44
CA ARG A 99 -15.14 -1.68 1.63
C ARG A 99 -14.05 -0.70 1.28
N LEU A 100 -13.33 -0.93 0.18
CA LEU A 100 -12.32 -0.01 -0.34
C LEU A 100 -12.91 1.39 -0.47
N ARG A 101 -13.99 1.53 -1.25
CA ARG A 101 -14.66 2.83 -1.46
C ARG A 101 -15.11 3.45 -0.13
N PHE A 102 -15.77 2.67 0.73
CA PHE A 102 -16.25 3.17 2.01
C PHE A 102 -15.11 3.73 2.89
N PHE A 103 -14.00 2.98 2.99
CA PHE A 103 -12.89 3.39 3.87
C PHE A 103 -12.02 4.47 3.25
N THR A 104 -11.88 4.55 1.92
CA THR A 104 -11.15 5.63 1.24
C THR A 104 -11.85 6.97 1.36
N ASP A 105 -13.19 6.98 1.42
CA ASP A 105 -13.98 8.20 1.53
C ASP A 105 -14.15 8.68 2.99
N SER A 106 -13.64 7.89 3.95
CA SER A 106 -13.79 8.20 5.36
C SER A 106 -12.88 9.36 5.81
N PRO A 107 -13.25 10.14 6.85
CA PRO A 107 -12.43 11.24 7.36
C PRO A 107 -11.03 10.81 7.82
N ASN A 108 -10.89 9.56 8.24
CA ASN A 108 -9.64 8.99 8.74
C ASN A 108 -8.80 8.30 7.64
N ALA A 109 -9.30 8.19 6.41
CA ALA A 109 -8.61 7.54 5.28
C ALA A 109 -7.19 8.08 5.03
N ARG A 110 -6.99 9.38 5.25
CA ARG A 110 -5.68 10.06 5.14
C ARG A 110 -4.60 9.42 6.03
N HIS A 111 -5.00 8.84 7.16
CA HIS A 111 -4.10 8.15 8.07
C HIS A 111 -3.72 6.76 7.58
N TYR A 112 -4.17 6.32 6.40
CA TYR A 112 -3.89 5.03 5.79
C TYR A 112 -3.37 5.16 4.35
N ALA A 113 -3.13 6.40 3.88
CA ALA A 113 -2.80 6.69 2.48
C ALA A 113 -1.46 6.07 2.01
N ASP A 114 -0.54 5.81 2.95
CA ASP A 114 0.76 5.17 2.72
C ASP A 114 0.71 3.65 2.74
N CYS A 115 -0.34 3.02 3.29
CA CYS A 115 -0.38 1.57 3.50
C CYS A 115 -0.25 0.77 2.21
N LEU A 116 -1.03 1.12 1.18
CA LEU A 116 -1.02 0.45 -0.11
C LEU A 116 0.29 0.71 -0.89
N PRO A 117 0.77 1.95 -1.02
CA PRO A 117 2.11 2.23 -1.56
C PRO A 117 3.24 1.47 -0.88
N LEU A 118 3.24 1.42 0.46
CA LEU A 118 4.26 0.69 1.22
C LEU A 118 4.23 -0.80 0.92
N ARG A 119 3.03 -1.42 0.92
CA ARG A 119 2.89 -2.84 0.57
C ARG A 119 3.32 -3.11 -0.88
N ALA A 120 2.92 -2.26 -1.80
CA ALA A 120 3.27 -2.38 -3.22
C ALA A 120 4.79 -2.27 -3.43
N ALA A 121 5.46 -1.30 -2.80
CA ALA A 121 6.91 -1.15 -2.88
C ALA A 121 7.65 -2.30 -2.17
N HIS A 122 7.14 -2.79 -1.04
CA HIS A 122 7.73 -3.91 -0.31
C HIS A 122 7.74 -5.21 -1.12
N LEU A 123 6.68 -5.44 -1.90
CA LEU A 123 6.55 -6.63 -2.77
C LEU A 123 7.02 -6.40 -4.21
N GLY A 124 7.22 -5.15 -4.59
CA GLY A 124 7.61 -4.73 -5.93
C GLY A 124 8.99 -5.28 -6.29
N LYS A 125 9.15 -5.62 -7.57
CA LYS A 125 10.42 -6.11 -8.11
C LYS A 125 11.25 -4.96 -8.66
N ASN A 126 12.52 -5.23 -8.95
CA ASN A 126 13.38 -4.27 -9.64
C ASN A 126 12.92 -4.28 -11.11
N PRO A 127 12.57 -3.13 -11.69
CA PRO A 127 12.20 -3.10 -13.09
C PRO A 127 13.38 -3.52 -13.95
N ARG A 128 13.06 -4.18 -15.07
CA ARG A 128 14.05 -4.51 -16.10
C ARG A 128 14.27 -3.32 -17.00
N ASP A 129 13.19 -2.60 -17.30
CA ASP A 129 13.18 -1.45 -18.18
C ASP A 129 12.75 -0.20 -17.40
N PHE A 130 13.68 0.74 -17.29
CA PHE A 130 13.47 2.04 -16.64
C PHE A 130 12.87 3.03 -17.63
N ILE A 131 11.95 3.89 -17.15
CA ILE A 131 11.34 4.95 -17.97
C ILE A 131 12.33 6.06 -18.31
N GLY A 132 13.45 6.12 -17.59
CA GLY A 132 14.61 6.94 -17.89
C GLY A 132 15.65 6.91 -16.76
N PRO A 133 16.69 7.75 -16.84
CA PRO A 133 17.70 7.81 -15.78
C PRO A 133 17.09 8.30 -14.45
N GLU A 134 17.53 7.72 -13.33
CA GLU A 134 17.10 8.12 -11.97
C GLU A 134 17.23 9.64 -11.75
N GLY A 135 18.30 10.24 -12.25
CA GLY A 135 18.55 11.68 -12.17
C GLY A 135 17.53 12.58 -12.88
N ALA A 136 16.64 12.01 -13.69
CA ALA A 136 15.70 12.70 -14.56
C ALA A 136 14.22 12.39 -14.25
N LEU A 137 13.92 11.65 -13.17
CA LEU A 137 12.56 11.25 -12.83
C LEU A 137 11.61 12.44 -12.66
N GLY A 138 12.05 13.55 -12.07
CA GLY A 138 11.24 14.77 -11.97
C GLY A 138 10.84 15.34 -13.34
N ARG A 139 11.76 15.34 -14.31
CA ARG A 139 11.47 15.77 -15.68
C ARG A 139 10.50 14.82 -16.37
N ILE A 140 10.67 13.51 -16.17
CA ILE A 140 9.78 12.49 -16.70
C ILE A 140 8.36 12.66 -16.17
N VAL A 141 8.21 12.91 -14.86
CA VAL A 141 6.91 13.24 -14.26
C VAL A 141 6.33 14.51 -14.89
N GLN A 142 7.12 15.58 -15.03
CA GLN A 142 6.64 16.82 -15.66
C GLN A 142 6.13 16.60 -17.10
N ASP A 143 6.86 15.83 -17.91
CA ASP A 143 6.61 15.70 -19.35
C ASP A 143 5.52 14.67 -19.69
N ARG A 144 5.38 13.64 -18.86
CA ARG A 144 4.59 12.44 -19.17
C ARG A 144 3.39 12.22 -18.24
N LEU A 145 3.33 12.87 -17.07
CA LEU A 145 2.17 12.77 -16.20
C LEU A 145 0.97 13.49 -16.81
N ASP A 146 -0.14 12.76 -16.90
CA ASP A 146 -1.46 13.32 -17.21
C ASP A 146 -2.17 13.72 -15.90
N PRO A 147 -2.19 15.01 -15.52
CA PRO A 147 -2.79 15.44 -14.26
C PRO A 147 -4.30 15.27 -14.24
N SER A 148 -4.97 15.17 -15.41
CA SER A 148 -6.41 14.91 -15.46
C SER A 148 -6.78 13.56 -14.85
N LYS A 149 -5.85 12.59 -14.87
CA LYS A 149 -6.03 11.27 -14.25
C LYS A 149 -5.79 11.28 -12.74
N LEU A 150 -5.15 12.31 -12.22
CA LEU A 150 -4.90 12.51 -10.79
C LEU A 150 -5.80 13.60 -10.19
N ALA A 151 -6.92 13.95 -10.84
CA ALA A 151 -7.81 15.03 -10.39
C ALA A 151 -8.32 14.86 -8.95
N GLU A 152 -8.42 13.62 -8.47
CA GLU A 152 -8.81 13.33 -7.08
C GLU A 152 -7.68 13.57 -6.08
N ILE A 153 -6.42 13.59 -6.52
CA ILE A 153 -5.23 13.65 -5.66
C ILE A 153 -4.58 15.03 -5.74
N LEU A 154 -4.54 15.62 -6.93
CA LEU A 154 -3.96 16.93 -7.16
C LEU A 154 -4.90 18.05 -6.67
N PRO A 155 -4.34 19.17 -6.18
CA PRO A 155 -5.11 20.36 -5.92
C PRO A 155 -5.98 20.78 -7.12
N SER A 156 -7.19 21.24 -6.83
CA SER A 156 -8.21 21.54 -7.84
C SER A 156 -7.82 22.62 -8.84
N TRP A 157 -6.81 23.46 -8.55
CA TRP A 157 -6.27 24.45 -9.48
C TRP A 157 -5.32 23.85 -10.53
N ILE A 158 -4.84 22.63 -10.34
CA ILE A 158 -4.12 21.84 -11.36
C ILE A 158 -5.13 21.18 -12.33
N LYS A 159 -6.23 21.89 -12.63
CA LYS A 159 -7.37 21.50 -13.50
C LYS A 159 -6.95 20.72 -14.76
N PRO A 160 -7.88 19.96 -15.40
CA PRO A 160 -7.57 18.85 -16.30
C PRO A 160 -6.81 19.27 -17.56
N MET A 161 -5.50 19.43 -17.40
CA MET A 161 -4.54 19.55 -18.48
C MET A 161 -4.08 18.15 -18.87
N ARG A 162 -3.62 18.00 -20.10
CA ARG A 162 -3.04 16.74 -20.58
C ARG A 162 -1.62 16.51 -20.06
N ARG A 163 -0.92 17.57 -19.65
CA ARG A 163 0.45 17.50 -19.11
C ARG A 163 0.66 18.56 -18.04
N LEU A 164 1.54 18.28 -17.08
CA LEU A 164 1.90 19.22 -16.02
C LEU A 164 2.56 20.49 -16.54
N ARG A 165 3.43 20.38 -17.57
CA ARG A 165 4.10 21.54 -18.17
C ARG A 165 3.12 22.54 -18.80
N ASP A 166 1.92 22.08 -19.17
CA ASP A 166 0.88 22.90 -19.78
C ASP A 166 -0.05 23.52 -18.72
N ALA A 167 0.23 23.29 -17.43
CA ALA A 167 -0.54 23.89 -16.34
C ALA A 167 -0.32 25.40 -16.32
N GLY A 168 -1.41 26.17 -16.26
CA GLY A 168 -1.39 27.64 -16.14
C GLY A 168 -0.97 28.11 -14.75
N VAL A 169 0.20 27.67 -14.30
CA VAL A 169 0.76 27.92 -12.96
C VAL A 169 1.81 29.01 -13.04
N GLU A 170 2.10 29.64 -11.90
CA GLU A 170 3.06 30.75 -11.82
C GLU A 170 4.50 30.26 -11.95
N SER A 171 4.79 29.09 -11.40
CA SER A 171 6.09 28.45 -11.55
C SER A 171 6.01 26.93 -11.46
N ILE A 172 6.93 26.29 -12.17
CA ILE A 172 7.22 24.87 -12.10
C ILE A 172 8.71 24.71 -11.82
N ASP A 173 9.04 24.06 -10.71
CA ASP A 173 10.41 23.70 -10.36
C ASP A 173 10.57 22.18 -10.46
N VAL A 174 11.62 21.74 -11.16
CA VAL A 174 11.84 20.34 -11.51
C VAL A 174 13.11 19.87 -10.83
N GLY A 175 12.93 19.09 -9.78
CA GLY A 175 14.01 18.43 -9.08
C GLY A 175 14.39 17.10 -9.72
N ARG A 176 15.34 16.41 -9.07
CA ARG A 176 15.79 15.09 -9.50
C ARG A 176 14.65 14.06 -9.54
N HIS A 177 13.87 14.01 -8.46
CA HIS A 177 12.83 12.99 -8.25
C HIS A 177 11.42 13.58 -8.17
N GLY A 178 11.22 14.87 -8.48
CA GLY A 178 9.91 15.47 -8.27
C GLY A 178 9.72 16.81 -8.94
N VAL A 179 8.48 17.27 -8.87
CA VAL A 179 8.04 18.54 -9.45
C VAL A 179 7.30 19.34 -8.38
N THR A 180 7.67 20.60 -8.22
CA THR A 180 6.95 21.56 -7.38
C THR A 180 6.24 22.58 -8.26
N LEU A 181 4.96 22.80 -7.99
CA LEU A 181 4.04 23.67 -8.72
C LEU A 181 3.58 24.78 -7.78
N ARG A 182 3.55 26.04 -8.24
CA ARG A 182 3.02 27.17 -7.46
C ARG A 182 1.96 27.94 -8.23
N HIS A 183 0.85 28.26 -7.57
CA HIS A 183 -0.24 29.02 -8.17
C HIS A 183 -1.07 29.71 -7.08
N GLY A 184 -1.29 31.03 -7.19
CA GLY A 184 -2.14 31.78 -6.26
C GLY A 184 -1.67 31.69 -4.80
N GLY A 185 -0.35 31.68 -4.57
CA GLY A 185 0.25 31.49 -3.24
C GLY A 185 0.14 30.07 -2.66
N GLN A 186 -0.43 29.12 -3.41
CA GLN A 186 -0.46 27.71 -3.04
C GLN A 186 0.72 26.97 -3.67
N THR A 187 1.19 25.91 -3.00
CA THR A 187 2.27 25.06 -3.49
C THR A 187 1.79 23.61 -3.50
N ALA A 188 2.10 22.88 -4.58
CA ALA A 188 1.90 21.45 -4.66
C ALA A 188 3.20 20.76 -5.09
N THR A 189 3.51 19.62 -4.48
CA THR A 189 4.70 18.84 -4.82
C THR A 189 4.29 17.43 -5.20
N ILE A 190 4.90 16.90 -6.26
CA ILE A 190 4.78 15.51 -6.70
C ILE A 190 6.18 14.91 -6.63
N ASP A 191 6.43 14.10 -5.61
CA ASP A 191 7.73 13.45 -5.38
C ASP A 191 7.63 11.97 -5.73
N VAL A 192 8.54 11.47 -6.57
CA VAL A 192 8.78 10.04 -6.75
C VAL A 192 9.51 9.54 -5.50
N VAL A 193 8.85 8.69 -4.73
CA VAL A 193 9.40 8.13 -3.49
C VAL A 193 10.00 6.76 -3.68
N ALA A 194 9.53 6.00 -4.68
CA ALA A 194 10.08 4.70 -5.04
C ALA A 194 9.80 4.37 -6.51
N SER A 195 10.62 3.47 -7.05
CA SER A 195 10.50 2.93 -8.41
C SER A 195 10.61 1.41 -8.37
N ALA A 196 9.64 0.71 -8.94
CA ALA A 196 9.54 -0.75 -8.89
C ALA A 196 8.68 -1.30 -10.04
N ASP A 197 8.86 -2.58 -10.39
CA ASP A 197 7.88 -3.33 -11.19
C ASP A 197 6.77 -3.83 -10.26
N ILE A 198 5.63 -3.12 -10.28
CA ILE A 198 4.44 -3.36 -9.44
C ILE A 198 3.32 -3.94 -10.30
N ALA A 199 3.17 -3.48 -11.53
CA ALA A 199 2.23 -3.99 -12.51
C ALA A 199 2.59 -5.42 -12.97
N GLY A 200 3.85 -5.85 -12.78
CA GLY A 200 4.35 -7.18 -13.15
C GLY A 200 4.68 -7.30 -14.64
N ARG A 201 5.01 -6.19 -15.29
CA ARG A 201 5.33 -6.12 -16.73
C ARG A 201 6.83 -6.01 -17.00
N GLY A 202 7.66 -5.98 -15.96
CA GLY A 202 9.09 -5.70 -16.06
C GLY A 202 9.40 -4.22 -16.33
N LEU A 203 8.38 -3.36 -16.44
CA LEU A 203 8.51 -1.92 -16.64
C LEU A 203 8.52 -1.22 -15.28
N GLU A 204 9.21 -0.09 -15.21
CA GLU A 204 9.22 0.78 -14.03
C GLU A 204 7.87 1.46 -13.81
N ASP A 205 7.28 1.19 -12.64
CA ASP A 205 6.18 1.93 -12.05
C ASP A 205 6.72 2.85 -10.95
N LEU A 206 6.17 4.05 -10.87
CA LEU A 206 6.61 5.06 -9.89
C LEU A 206 5.60 5.14 -8.75
N VAL A 207 6.06 5.01 -7.52
CA VAL A 207 5.30 5.44 -6.35
C VAL A 207 5.53 6.93 -6.18
N VAL A 208 4.46 7.72 -6.26
CA VAL A 208 4.51 9.17 -6.07
C VAL A 208 3.77 9.61 -4.82
N ARG A 209 4.33 10.58 -4.12
CA ARG A 209 3.71 11.31 -3.03
C ARG A 209 3.32 12.69 -3.51
N VAL A 210 2.06 13.04 -3.35
CA VAL A 210 1.50 14.36 -3.67
C VAL A 210 1.24 15.10 -2.36
N THR A 211 1.79 16.32 -2.26
CA THR A 211 1.56 17.24 -1.14
C THR A 211 1.05 18.58 -1.69
N GLY A 212 0.34 19.37 -0.87
CA GLY A 212 -0.04 20.74 -1.22
C GLY A 212 -1.45 21.17 -0.77
N ALA A 213 -2.39 20.24 -0.71
CA ALA A 213 -3.74 20.48 -0.18
C ALA A 213 -4.05 19.51 0.96
N GLY A 214 -3.55 19.82 2.17
CA GLY A 214 -3.77 19.01 3.36
C GLY A 214 -2.81 17.83 3.49
N ALA A 215 -3.34 16.67 3.87
CA ALA A 215 -2.53 15.47 4.12
C ALA A 215 -1.89 14.94 2.83
N ALA A 216 -0.67 14.40 2.95
CA ALA A 216 0.00 13.74 1.84
C ALA A 216 -0.86 12.60 1.29
N ARG A 217 -0.92 12.53 -0.04
CA ARG A 217 -1.60 11.46 -0.78
C ARG A 217 -0.58 10.72 -1.62
N TYR A 218 -0.90 9.49 -1.99
CA TYR A 218 -0.02 8.66 -2.79
C TYR A 218 -0.74 8.10 -3.99
N ALA A 219 0.00 7.92 -5.07
CA ALA A 219 -0.44 7.19 -6.25
C ALA A 219 0.70 6.30 -6.74
N ILE A 220 0.36 5.25 -7.46
CA ILE A 220 1.34 4.46 -8.19
C ILE A 220 1.09 4.71 -9.67
N LEU A 221 2.07 5.26 -10.36
CA LEU A 221 2.00 5.61 -11.76
C LEU A 221 2.61 4.50 -12.60
N SER A 222 1.89 4.08 -13.63
CA SER A 222 2.39 3.15 -14.64
C SER A 222 2.37 3.80 -16.02
N GLN A 223 3.24 3.35 -16.91
CA GLN A 223 3.25 3.79 -18.29
C GLN A 223 2.10 3.14 -19.07
N ASP A 224 1.26 3.96 -19.71
CA ASP A 224 0.25 3.48 -20.65
C ASP A 224 0.84 3.19 -22.04
N ALA A 225 -0.01 2.71 -22.97
CA ALA A 225 0.41 2.39 -24.33
C ALA A 225 0.93 3.60 -25.14
N ALA A 226 0.50 4.82 -24.79
CA ALA A 226 0.94 6.06 -25.41
C ALA A 226 2.20 6.64 -24.76
N GLY A 227 2.72 6.00 -23.71
CA GLY A 227 3.85 6.49 -22.94
C GLY A 227 3.48 7.54 -21.89
N ALA A 228 2.20 7.83 -21.64
CA ALA A 228 1.82 8.70 -20.54
C ALA A 228 1.94 7.95 -19.20
N LEU A 229 2.25 8.69 -18.13
CA LEU A 229 2.22 8.19 -16.77
C LEU A 229 0.81 8.39 -16.22
N VAL A 230 0.15 7.29 -15.88
CA VAL A 230 -1.23 7.27 -15.38
C VAL A 230 -1.31 6.52 -14.05
N PRO A 231 -2.16 6.95 -13.11
CA PRO A 231 -2.35 6.23 -11.86
C PRO A 231 -2.96 4.84 -12.11
N MET A 232 -2.41 3.85 -11.43
CA MET A 232 -3.04 2.54 -11.30
C MET A 232 -4.24 2.62 -10.36
N ALA A 233 -5.32 1.93 -10.72
CA ALA A 233 -6.48 1.79 -9.87
C ALA A 233 -6.08 1.03 -8.58
N PRO A 234 -6.53 1.47 -7.39
CA PRO A 234 -6.14 0.83 -6.13
C PRO A 234 -6.44 -0.67 -6.10
N GLU A 235 -7.53 -1.12 -6.74
CA GLU A 235 -7.91 -2.53 -6.87
C GLU A 235 -6.85 -3.33 -7.63
N THR A 236 -6.29 -2.76 -8.69
CA THR A 236 -5.20 -3.39 -9.47
C THR A 236 -3.96 -3.53 -8.61
N VAL A 237 -3.63 -2.51 -7.82
CA VAL A 237 -2.50 -2.55 -6.90
C VAL A 237 -2.71 -3.59 -5.81
N ILE A 238 -3.90 -3.67 -5.20
CA ILE A 238 -4.22 -4.65 -4.15
C ILE A 238 -4.04 -6.08 -4.67
N VAL A 239 -4.57 -6.40 -5.85
CA VAL A 239 -4.41 -7.73 -6.46
C VAL A 239 -2.91 -8.04 -6.71
N ARG A 240 -2.16 -7.08 -7.26
CA ARG A 240 -0.74 -7.28 -7.59
C ARG A 240 0.18 -7.27 -6.36
N ALA A 241 -0.21 -6.58 -5.30
CA ALA A 241 0.44 -6.59 -4.00
C ALA A 241 0.11 -7.86 -3.19
N GLY A 242 -0.37 -8.92 -3.85
CA GLY A 242 -0.60 -10.23 -3.25
C GLY A 242 -1.69 -10.25 -2.17
N LEU A 243 -2.60 -9.27 -2.19
CA LEU A 243 -3.73 -9.18 -1.25
C LEU A 243 -5.04 -9.72 -1.87
N GLY A 244 -5.03 -10.04 -3.17
CA GLY A 244 -6.13 -10.73 -3.85
C GLY A 244 -5.68 -12.12 -4.28
N ASN A 245 -6.50 -13.13 -4.02
CA ASN A 245 -6.33 -14.45 -4.62
C ASN A 245 -6.54 -14.33 -6.14
N PRO A 246 -5.61 -14.78 -7.00
CA PRO A 246 -5.84 -14.86 -8.45
C PRO A 246 -6.73 -16.06 -8.84
N SER A 247 -7.46 -16.66 -7.91
CA SER A 247 -8.38 -17.76 -8.20
C SER A 247 -9.71 -17.21 -8.69
N GLU A 248 -9.82 -17.05 -10.01
CA GLU A 248 -10.95 -17.67 -10.73
C GLU A 248 -10.98 -19.19 -10.48
#